data_AF-A0AAV4X4C6-F1
#
_entry.id   AF-A0AAV4X4C6-F1
#
_cell.length_a   1.000
_cell.length_b   1.000
_cell.length_c   1.000
_cell.angle_alpha   90.00
_cell.angle_beta   90.00
_cell.angle_gamma   90.00
#
_symmetry.space_group_name_H-M   'P 1'
#
loop_
_entity.id
_entity.type
_entity.pdbx_description
1 polymer ?
#
loop_
_entity_poly.entity_id
_entity_poly.type
_entity_poly.pdbx_seq_one_letter_code
_entity_poly.pdbx_strand_id
1 'polypeptide(L)'
;MEVVKQPYKIQVFDEYTVTGNTAVMRCSIPSFMKDYVAVTSWVRDDSRTIVASPERGGRYSIFPTGELHIRSASIEDGFKSYRCVTRNRLTGEVAPSTAAGKLFVTDARSSVSPRITHSQPKIETEVGHIVELPCAAQGYPLPKYS
;
A
#
# COMPACT_ATOMS: atom_id res chain seq x y z
N MET A 1 1.68 33.33 -10.75
CA MET A 1 1.66 32.58 -9.48
C MET A 1 2.97 31.82 -9.39
N GLU A 2 3.75 32.06 -8.35
CA GLU A 2 5.03 31.40 -8.12
C GLU A 2 4.80 30.23 -7.16
N VAL A 3 5.06 29.01 -7.62
CA VAL A 3 4.90 27.80 -6.79
C VAL A 3 6.15 27.66 -5.94
N VAL A 4 6.02 27.89 -4.64
CA VAL A 4 7.11 27.63 -3.68
C VAL A 4 7.33 26.12 -3.59
N LYS A 5 8.47 25.65 -4.11
CA LYS A 5 8.88 24.25 -4.01
C LYS A 5 9.46 23.97 -2.63
N GLN A 6 8.61 23.60 -1.66
CA GLN A 6 9.11 23.06 -0.41
C GLN A 6 9.69 21.65 -0.63
N PRO A 7 10.93 21.37 -0.20
CA PRO A 7 11.49 20.03 -0.31
C PRO A 7 10.73 19.09 0.63
N TYR A 8 10.17 18.02 0.07
CA TYR A 8 9.55 16.94 0.83
C TYR A 8 10.21 15.60 0.48
N LYS A 9 10.20 14.67 1.43
CA LYS A 9 10.69 13.30 1.23
C LYS A 9 9.55 12.33 1.45
N ILE A 10 9.40 11.41 0.52
CA ILE A 10 8.42 10.33 0.61
C ILE A 10 9.16 9.07 1.00
N GLN A 11 8.64 8.34 1.97
CA GLN A 11 9.28 7.17 2.53
C GLN A 11 8.27 6.02 2.64
N VAL A 12 8.75 4.81 2.47
CA VAL A 12 8.00 3.59 2.83
C VAL A 12 8.69 3.01 4.05
N PHE A 13 7.92 2.69 5.08
CA PHE A 13 8.42 2.05 6.29
C PHE A 13 8.30 0.53 6.19
N ASP A 14 9.10 -0.17 7.00
CA ASP A 14 9.02 -1.61 7.12
C ASP A 14 7.66 -2.04 7.66
N GLU A 15 7.14 -3.14 7.13
CA GLU A 15 5.85 -3.70 7.53
C GLU A 15 6.04 -5.15 7.99
N TYR A 16 5.25 -5.57 8.97
CA TYR A 16 5.30 -6.91 9.54
C TYR A 16 3.95 -7.60 9.34
N THR A 17 3.97 -8.86 8.93
CA THR A 17 2.75 -9.62 8.69
C THR A 17 2.95 -11.09 9.02
N VAL A 18 1.92 -11.72 9.56
CA VAL A 18 1.90 -13.17 9.75
C VAL A 18 1.64 -13.86 8.41
N THR A 19 2.37 -14.95 8.13
CA THR A 19 2.20 -15.76 6.92
C THR A 19 0.72 -16.04 6.60
N GLY A 20 0.34 -15.94 5.33
CA GLY A 20 -1.03 -16.13 4.85
C GLY A 20 -1.99 -14.95 5.07
N ASN A 21 -1.67 -13.98 5.95
CA ASN A 21 -2.49 -12.77 6.10
C ASN A 21 -2.25 -11.79 4.94
N THR A 22 -3.04 -10.70 4.91
CA THR A 22 -2.81 -9.60 3.96
C THR A 22 -1.82 -8.61 4.57
N ALA A 23 -0.68 -8.41 3.90
CA ALA A 23 0.26 -7.35 4.26
C ALA A 23 -0.17 -6.01 3.66
N VAL A 24 0.11 -4.91 4.36
CA VAL A 24 -0.30 -3.55 3.96
C VAL A 24 0.90 -2.62 3.94
N MET A 25 1.48 -2.40 2.77
CA MET A 25 2.56 -1.42 2.61
C MET A 25 1.99 -0.01 2.49
N ARG A 26 2.59 0.97 3.18
CA ARG A 26 2.11 2.37 3.22
C ARG A 26 3.17 3.34 2.73
N CYS A 27 2.75 4.31 1.93
CA CYS A 27 3.56 5.41 1.45
C CYS A 27 3.40 6.61 2.40
N SER A 28 4.45 6.99 3.11
CA SER A 28 4.44 8.16 4.01
C SER A 28 4.57 9.44 3.19
N ILE A 29 3.43 10.02 2.85
CA ILE A 29 3.31 11.33 2.21
C ILE A 29 3.03 12.36 3.30
N PRO A 30 3.85 13.43 3.43
CA PRO A 30 3.60 14.50 4.40
C PRO A 30 2.20 15.10 4.24
N SER A 31 1.55 15.41 5.36
CA SER A 31 0.15 15.87 5.38
C SER A 31 -0.12 17.05 4.45
N PHE A 32 0.77 18.04 4.43
CA PHE A 32 0.66 19.24 3.57
C PHE A 32 0.76 18.96 2.06
N MET A 33 1.24 17.77 1.67
CA MET A 33 1.34 17.35 0.26
C MET A 33 0.24 16.39 -0.18
N LYS A 34 -0.58 15.85 0.74
CA LYS A 34 -1.54 14.78 0.44
C LYS A 34 -2.58 15.17 -0.62
N ASP A 35 -2.92 16.45 -0.73
CA ASP A 35 -3.88 16.94 -1.73
C ASP A 35 -3.28 17.05 -3.13
N TYR A 36 -1.95 17.14 -3.22
CA TYR A 36 -1.22 17.39 -4.46
C TYR A 36 -0.44 16.18 -4.96
N VAL A 37 -0.09 15.25 -4.07
CA VAL A 37 0.73 14.08 -4.38
C VAL A 37 -0.08 12.82 -4.17
N ALA A 38 -0.21 12.03 -5.24
CA ALA A 38 -0.91 10.74 -5.21
C ALA A 38 0.04 9.60 -5.57
N VAL A 39 -0.15 8.43 -4.96
CA VAL A 39 0.53 7.20 -5.37
C VAL A 39 -0.08 6.71 -6.68
N THR A 40 0.75 6.44 -7.68
CA THR A 40 0.31 5.93 -8.99
C THR A 40 0.61 4.45 -9.18
N SER A 41 1.70 3.98 -8.57
CA SER A 41 2.13 2.59 -8.66
C SER A 41 3.09 2.25 -7.52
N TRP A 42 3.42 0.98 -7.39
CA TRP A 42 4.47 0.50 -6.50
C TRP A 42 5.53 -0.23 -7.31
N VAL A 43 6.79 -0.13 -6.90
CA VAL A 43 7.92 -0.83 -7.50
C VAL A 43 8.56 -1.71 -6.44
N ARG A 44 8.77 -2.97 -6.78
CA ARG A 44 9.50 -3.93 -5.96
C ARG A 44 10.96 -3.98 -6.40
N ASP A 45 11.85 -4.40 -5.51
CA ASP A 45 13.30 -4.48 -5.76
C ASP A 45 13.73 -5.31 -6.98
N ASP A 46 12.93 -6.29 -7.40
CA ASP A 46 13.12 -7.04 -8.64
C ASP A 46 12.64 -6.29 -9.90
N SER A 47 12.50 -4.96 -9.82
CA SER A 47 12.01 -4.08 -10.88
C SER A 47 10.58 -4.37 -11.36
N ARG A 48 9.83 -5.20 -10.63
CA ARG A 48 8.40 -5.40 -10.92
C ARG A 48 7.62 -4.15 -10.55
N THR A 49 6.91 -3.60 -11.53
CA THR A 49 5.94 -2.53 -11.32
C THR A 49 4.56 -3.12 -11.05
N ILE A 50 3.93 -2.64 -9.99
CA ILE A 50 2.59 -3.00 -9.56
C ILE A 50 1.69 -1.79 -9.80
N VAL A 51 0.63 -1.98 -10.57
CA VAL A 51 -0.35 -0.94 -10.92
C VAL A 51 -1.73 -1.33 -10.41
N ALA A 52 -2.58 -0.34 -10.12
CA ALA A 52 -3.96 -0.59 -9.72
C ALA A 52 -4.72 -1.29 -10.87
N SER A 53 -5.41 -2.38 -10.55
CA SER A 53 -6.21 -3.13 -11.53
C SER A 53 -7.45 -3.75 -10.87
N PRO A 54 -8.39 -2.92 -10.38
CA PRO A 54 -9.57 -3.40 -9.63
C PRO A 54 -10.40 -4.40 -10.43
N GLU A 55 -10.47 -4.24 -11.76
CA GLU A 55 -11.18 -5.11 -12.71
C GLU A 55 -10.69 -6.57 -12.70
N ARG A 56 -9.37 -6.76 -12.60
CA ARG A 56 -8.75 -8.10 -12.69
C ARG A 56 -8.68 -8.78 -11.34
N GLY A 57 -8.72 -7.99 -10.27
CA GLY A 57 -8.31 -8.43 -8.95
C GLY A 57 -6.90 -9.04 -8.98
N GLY A 58 -6.58 -9.80 -7.94
CA GLY A 58 -5.35 -10.58 -7.87
C GLY A 58 -4.63 -10.45 -6.54
N ARG A 59 -3.36 -10.86 -6.51
CA ARG A 59 -2.56 -10.86 -5.28
C ARG A 59 -2.26 -9.45 -4.75
N TYR A 60 -2.10 -8.48 -5.66
CA TYR A 60 -1.75 -7.11 -5.34
C TYR A 60 -2.92 -6.18 -5.63
N SER A 61 -3.25 -5.30 -4.69
CA SER A 61 -4.24 -4.24 -4.87
C SER A 61 -3.68 -2.92 -4.36
N ILE A 62 -3.83 -1.86 -5.14
CA ILE A 62 -3.46 -0.50 -4.74
C ILE A 62 -4.75 0.27 -4.51
N PHE A 63 -4.92 0.82 -3.32
CA PHE A 63 -6.11 1.58 -2.94
C PHE A 63 -5.98 3.06 -3.29
N PRO A 64 -7.09 3.81 -3.39
CA PRO A 64 -7.07 5.24 -3.75
C PRO A 64 -6.19 6.11 -2.85
N THR A 65 -6.06 5.74 -1.58
CA THR A 65 -5.20 6.38 -0.57
C THR A 65 -3.72 6.00 -0.70
N GLY A 66 -3.39 5.04 -1.58
CA GLY A 66 -2.03 4.70 -2.00
C GLY A 66 -1.41 3.49 -1.31
N GLU A 67 -2.12 2.85 -0.37
CA GLU A 67 -1.68 1.60 0.26
C GLU A 67 -1.66 0.46 -0.74
N LEU A 68 -0.65 -0.41 -0.60
CA LEU A 68 -0.54 -1.65 -1.35
C LEU A 68 -0.91 -2.82 -0.44
N HIS A 69 -1.97 -3.54 -0.79
CA HIS A 69 -2.27 -4.84 -0.21
C HIS A 69 -1.55 -5.96 -0.95
N ILE A 70 -0.92 -6.84 -0.19
CA ILE A 70 -0.32 -8.09 -0.68
C ILE A 70 -1.08 -9.23 0.01
N ARG A 71 -2.02 -9.83 -0.72
CA ARG A 71 -2.84 -10.94 -0.22
C ARG A 71 -2.02 -12.21 -0.09
N SER A 72 -2.35 -13.03 0.92
CA SER A 72 -1.68 -14.32 1.15
C SER A 72 -0.16 -14.15 1.21
N ALA A 73 0.31 -13.25 2.07
CA ALA A 73 1.72 -12.93 2.20
C ALA A 73 2.54 -14.19 2.50
N SER A 74 3.56 -14.45 1.69
CA SER A 74 4.43 -15.62 1.84
C SER A 74 5.82 -15.20 2.33
N ILE A 75 6.59 -16.16 2.83
CA ILE A 75 7.98 -15.93 3.27
C ILE A 75 8.83 -15.34 2.14
N GLU A 76 8.54 -15.69 0.87
CA GLU A 76 9.22 -15.10 -0.30
C GLU A 76 9.01 -13.58 -0.40
N ASP A 77 7.83 -13.07 -0.04
CA ASP A 77 7.58 -11.64 -0.01
C ASP A 77 8.40 -10.96 1.10
N GLY A 78 8.73 -11.69 2.17
CA GLY A 78 9.51 -11.22 3.32
C GLY A 78 10.97 -10.85 3.00
N PHE A 79 11.45 -11.21 1.82
CA PHE A 79 12.78 -10.85 1.33
C PHE A 79 12.75 -9.63 0.40
N LYS A 80 11.57 -9.07 0.13
CA LYS A 80 11.38 -8.01 -0.85
C LYS A 80 11.21 -6.64 -0.19
N SER A 81 11.76 -5.63 -0.85
CA SER A 81 11.55 -4.23 -0.53
C SER A 81 10.70 -3.53 -1.58
N TYR A 82 9.93 -2.54 -1.13
CA TYR A 82 8.92 -1.86 -1.93
C TYR A 82 9.08 -0.34 -1.84
N ARG A 83 8.92 0.32 -2.98
CA ARG A 83 8.87 1.78 -3.13
C ARG A 83 7.54 2.18 -3.74
N CYS A 84 6.89 3.19 -3.20
CA CYS A 84 5.77 3.82 -3.88
C CYS A 84 6.30 4.77 -4.96
N VAL A 85 5.62 4.84 -6.09
CA VAL A 85 5.82 5.85 -7.13
C VAL A 85 4.69 6.84 -7.00
N THR A 86 5.05 8.12 -6.92
CA THR A 86 4.10 9.20 -6.69
C THR A 86 4.12 10.20 -7.82
N ARG A 87 2.98 10.84 -8.06
CA ARG A 87 2.84 11.93 -9.03
C ARG A 87 2.36 13.19 -8.31
N ASN A 88 3.12 14.27 -8.46
CA ASN A 88 2.71 15.59 -8.03
C ASN A 88 1.83 16.23 -9.12
N ARG A 89 0.58 16.54 -8.78
CA ARG A 89 -0.42 17.08 -9.71
C ARG A 89 -0.15 18.55 -10.07
N LEU A 90 0.57 19.30 -9.24
CA LEU A 90 0.93 20.70 -9.51
C LEU A 90 2.12 20.81 -10.46
N THR A 91 3.15 19.99 -10.27
CA THR A 91 4.39 20.05 -11.06
C THR A 91 4.44 19.04 -12.20
N GLY A 92 3.60 18.01 -12.16
CA GLY A 92 3.65 16.87 -13.08
C GLY A 92 4.78 15.87 -12.77
N GLU A 93 5.60 16.13 -11.75
CA GLU A 93 6.75 15.29 -11.39
C GLU A 93 6.29 13.89 -10.94
N VAL A 94 6.95 12.86 -11.49
CA VAL A 94 6.76 11.47 -11.10
C VAL A 94 8.06 10.94 -10.52
N ALA A 95 8.02 10.52 -9.27
CA ALA A 95 9.22 10.06 -8.57
C ALA A 95 8.92 8.89 -7.61
N PRO A 96 9.84 7.93 -7.47
CA PRO A 96 9.77 6.91 -6.43
C PRO A 96 10.07 7.51 -5.06
N SER A 97 9.62 6.83 -4.00
CA SER A 97 9.98 7.17 -2.62
C SER A 97 11.50 7.15 -2.42
N THR A 98 12.01 8.05 -1.60
CA THR A 98 13.43 8.16 -1.26
C THR A 98 13.90 6.92 -0.48
N ALA A 99 13.05 6.39 0.40
CA ALA A 99 13.30 5.15 1.14
C ALA A 99 12.36 4.02 0.68
N ALA A 100 12.88 2.79 0.65
CA ALA A 100 12.10 1.58 0.46
C ALA A 100 11.78 0.96 1.82
N GLY A 101 10.60 0.38 1.96
CA GLY A 101 10.23 -0.42 3.13
C GLY A 101 10.32 -1.89 2.80
N LYS A 102 10.84 -2.68 3.74
CA LYS A 102 10.91 -4.13 3.64
C LYS A 102 9.68 -4.76 4.27
N LEU A 103 9.12 -5.76 3.62
CA LEU A 103 8.11 -6.60 4.24
C LEU A 103 8.82 -7.70 5.05
N PHE A 104 8.38 -7.94 6.27
CA PHE A 104 8.81 -9.07 7.09
C PHE A 104 7.63 -9.99 7.31
N VAL A 105 7.78 -11.25 6.90
CA VAL A 105 6.74 -12.28 7.06
C VAL A 105 7.19 -13.29 8.10
N THR A 106 6.37 -13.52 9.12
CA THR A 106 6.66 -14.44 10.24
C THR A 106 5.55 -15.47 10.42
N ASP A 107 5.91 -16.62 10.99
CA ASP A 107 4.92 -17.63 11.38
C ASP A 107 4.30 -17.28 12.74
N ALA A 108 3.00 -17.55 12.87
CA ALA A 108 2.31 -17.40 14.15
C ALA A 108 2.75 -18.48 15.14
N ARG A 109 3.09 -18.07 16.37
CA ARG A 109 3.51 -18.98 17.45
C ARG A 109 2.36 -19.43 18.36
N SER A 110 1.29 -18.65 18.38
CA SER A 110 0.10 -18.89 19.19
C SER A 110 -1.13 -18.37 18.47
N SER A 111 -2.32 -18.75 18.95
CA SER A 111 -3.54 -18.10 18.48
C SER A 111 -3.52 -16.61 18.80
N VAL A 112 -3.90 -15.80 17.82
CA VAL A 112 -4.02 -14.34 17.93
C VAL A 112 -5.36 -13.96 17.30
N SER A 113 -6.23 -13.32 18.09
CA SER A 113 -7.50 -12.80 17.60
C SER A 113 -7.29 -11.83 16.43
N PRO A 114 -8.11 -11.89 15.37
CA PRO A 114 -8.00 -10.98 14.23
C PRO A 114 -8.07 -9.51 14.64
N ARG A 115 -7.12 -8.72 14.14
CA ARG A 115 -7.11 -7.26 14.27
C ARG A 115 -7.07 -6.63 12.89
N ILE A 116 -7.99 -5.72 12.61
CA ILE A 116 -8.00 -4.94 11.37
C ILE A 116 -6.75 -4.04 11.34
N THR A 117 -5.95 -4.18 10.30
CA THR A 117 -4.73 -3.38 10.06
C THR A 117 -4.97 -2.28 9.04
N HIS A 118 -5.90 -2.47 8.09
CA HIS A 118 -6.32 -1.42 7.17
C HIS A 118 -7.79 -1.56 6.82
N SER A 119 -8.52 -0.47 6.94
CA SER A 119 -9.90 -0.32 6.47
C SER A 119 -10.17 1.13 6.16
N GLN A 120 -11.01 1.39 5.18
CA GLN A 120 -11.48 2.73 4.85
C GLN A 120 -13.00 2.79 4.96
N PRO A 121 -13.56 3.54 5.93
CA PRO A 121 -15.00 3.57 6.16
C PRO A 121 -15.77 4.39 5.12
N LYS A 122 -15.09 5.33 4.43
CA LYS A 122 -15.68 6.20 3.43
C LYS A 122 -14.82 6.24 2.18
N ILE A 123 -15.40 5.88 1.05
CA ILE A 123 -14.79 6.02 -0.28
C ILE A 123 -15.78 6.80 -1.14
N GLU A 124 -15.27 7.80 -1.85
CA GLU A 124 -16.04 8.59 -2.81
C GLU A 124 -15.51 8.28 -4.20
N THR A 125 -16.41 8.02 -5.14
CA THR A 125 -16.08 7.70 -6.53
C THR A 125 -17.16 8.21 -7.47
N GLU A 126 -16.86 8.29 -8.75
CA GLU A 126 -17.83 8.66 -9.78
C GLU A 126 -18.67 7.46 -10.20
N VAL A 127 -19.91 7.71 -10.60
CA VAL A 127 -20.83 6.67 -11.08
C VAL A 127 -20.21 5.95 -12.28
N GLY A 128 -20.25 4.61 -12.25
CA GLY A 128 -19.71 3.76 -13.31
C GLY A 128 -18.27 3.28 -13.11
N HIS A 129 -17.57 3.76 -12.07
CA HIS A 129 -16.23 3.26 -11.72
C HIS A 129 -16.31 2.02 -10.82
N ILE A 130 -15.38 1.09 -11.02
CA ILE A 130 -15.19 -0.05 -10.11
C ILE A 130 -14.36 0.40 -8.91
N VAL A 131 -14.85 0.08 -7.72
CA VAL A 131 -14.17 0.35 -6.45
C VAL A 131 -13.92 -0.93 -5.69
N GLU A 132 -12.71 -1.03 -5.18
CA GLU A 132 -12.31 -2.09 -4.26
C GLU A 132 -12.32 -1.53 -2.83
N LEU A 133 -13.05 -2.18 -1.91
CA LEU A 133 -13.14 -1.77 -0.52
C LEU A 133 -11.96 -2.37 0.28
N PRO A 134 -11.10 -1.56 0.91
CA PRO A 134 -9.98 -2.07 1.68
C PRO A 134 -10.49 -2.68 2.99
N CYS A 135 -10.14 -3.94 3.20
CA CYS A 135 -10.23 -4.60 4.50
C CYS A 135 -9.09 -5.61 4.61
N ALA A 136 -8.12 -5.31 5.47
CA ALA A 136 -7.07 -6.23 5.85
C ALA A 136 -7.08 -6.41 7.35
N ALA A 137 -7.03 -7.65 7.79
CA ALA A 137 -6.84 -8.05 9.17
C ALA A 137 -5.68 -9.01 9.29
N GLN A 138 -5.02 -8.99 10.45
CA GLN A 138 -4.00 -9.95 10.83
C GLN A 138 -4.48 -10.78 12.02
N GLY A 139 -4.32 -12.11 11.93
CA GLY A 139 -4.66 -13.03 13.00
C GLY A 139 -4.16 -14.45 12.74
N TYR A 140 -4.29 -15.30 13.75
CA TYR A 140 -4.05 -16.74 13.64
C TYR A 140 -5.02 -17.52 14.55
N PRO A 141 -5.84 -18.46 14.03
CA PRO A 141 -5.97 -18.86 12.62
C PRO A 141 -6.34 -17.71 11.67
N LEU A 142 -6.14 -17.93 10.37
CA LEU A 142 -6.35 -16.88 9.36
C LEU A 142 -7.78 -16.31 9.43
N PRO A 143 -7.94 -14.98 9.40
CA PRO A 143 -9.25 -14.36 9.45
C PRO A 143 -10.08 -14.69 8.21
N LYS A 144 -11.40 -14.81 8.40
CA LYS A 144 -12.37 -14.89 7.32
C LYS A 144 -13.08 -13.55 7.18
N TYR A 145 -13.29 -13.11 5.95
CA TYR A 145 -14.01 -11.89 5.61
C TYR A 145 -15.40 -12.32 5.12
N SER A 146 -16.45 -11.85 5.80
CA SER A 146 -17.85 -12.19 5.53
C SER A 146 -18.73 -10.96 5.64
#